data_AF-A0A2W6ZD65-F1
#
_entry.id   AF-A0A2W6ZD65-F1
#
_cell.length_a   1.000
_cell.length_b   1.000
_cell.length_c   1.000
_cell.angle_alpha   90.00
_cell.angle_beta   90.00
_cell.angle_gamma   90.00
#
_symmetry.space_group_name_H-M   'P 1'
#
loop_
_entity.id
_entity.type
_entity.pdbx_description
1 polymer ?
#
loop_
_entity_poly.entity_id
_entity_poly.type
_entity_poly.pdbx_seq_one_letter_code
_entity_poly.pdbx_strand_id
1 'polypeptide(L)' 'LPPLLRERALRRLGGTLVDGAVVIVAAEHRSQWLNRQAALRRLKALLAEAIAPPPPPRRPTRPTGGSVQRRLAAKRRRA' A
#
# COMPACT_ATOMS: atom_id res chain seq x y z
N LEU A 1 15.27 -9.87 -6.70
CA LEU A 1 14.72 -8.64 -6.08
C LEU A 1 15.80 -8.02 -5.20
N PRO A 2 16.01 -6.70 -5.24
CA PRO A 2 16.85 -6.01 -4.27
C PRO A 2 16.42 -6.34 -2.83
N PRO A 3 17.34 -6.44 -1.85
CA PRO A 3 17.04 -6.89 -0.49
C PRO A 3 15.89 -6.13 0.18
N LEU A 4 15.89 -4.79 0.08
CA LEU A 4 14.83 -3.94 0.65
C LEU A 4 13.44 -4.22 0.05
N LEU A 5 13.37 -4.53 -1.24
CA LEU A 5 12.10 -4.88 -1.88
C LEU A 5 11.64 -6.28 -1.49
N ARG A 6 12.57 -7.21 -1.31
CA ARG A 6 12.27 -8.57 -0.82
C ARG A 6 11.71 -8.52 0.60
N GLU A 7 12.35 -7.79 1.51
CA GLU A 7 11.86 -7.62 2.89
C GLU A 7 10.48 -6.96 2.94
N ARG A 8 10.26 -5.92 2.13
CA ARG A 8 8.96 -5.26 2.01
C ARG A 8 7.88 -6.23 1.53
N ALA A 9 8.19 -7.02 0.49
CA ALA A 9 7.27 -8.01 -0.04
C ALA A 9 6.94 -9.10 0.98
N LEU A 10 7.95 -9.64 1.68
CA LEU A 10 7.75 -10.63 2.74
C LEU A 10 6.88 -10.08 3.89
N ARG A 11 7.10 -8.82 4.28
CA ARG A 11 6.28 -8.18 5.32
C ARG A 11 4.83 -8.00 4.91
N ARG A 12 4.57 -7.62 3.66
CA ARG A 12 3.20 -7.39 3.15
C ARG A 12 2.46 -8.68 2.81
N LEU A 13 3.16 -9.67 2.25
CA LEU A 13 2.58 -10.94 1.81
C LEU A 13 2.62 -12.03 2.89
N GLY A 14 3.21 -11.78 4.06
CA GLY A 14 3.45 -12.82 5.08
C GLY A 14 2.22 -13.65 5.44
N GLY A 15 1.02 -13.05 5.45
CA GLY A 15 -0.24 -13.77 5.73
C GLY A 15 -0.78 -14.63 4.58
N THR A 16 -0.20 -14.52 3.38
CA THR A 16 -0.64 -15.25 2.17
C THR A 16 0.43 -16.21 1.65
N LEU A 17 1.60 -16.29 2.30
CA LEU A 17 2.66 -17.23 1.92
C LEU A 17 2.36 -18.62 2.47
N VAL A 18 2.65 -19.64 1.67
CA VAL A 18 2.65 -21.05 2.07
C VAL A 18 4.10 -21.50 2.05
N ASP A 19 4.65 -21.87 3.22
CA ASP A 19 6.06 -22.27 3.38
C ASP A 19 7.06 -21.26 2.78
N GLY A 20 6.73 -19.96 2.89
CA GLY A 20 7.55 -18.87 2.35
C GLY A 20 7.45 -18.67 0.83
N ALA A 21 6.57 -19.40 0.15
CA ALA A 21 6.30 -19.28 -1.29
C ALA A 21 4.92 -18.63 -1.56
N VAL A 22 4.86 -17.84 -2.64
CA VAL A 22 3.59 -17.33 -3.16
C VAL A 22 2.97 -18.41 -4.04
N VAL A 23 1.77 -18.87 -3.67
CA VAL A 23 1.01 -19.87 -4.42
C VAL A 23 -0.15 -19.19 -5.15
N ILE A 24 -0.25 -19.40 -6.46
CA ILE A 24 -1.33 -18.85 -7.30
C ILE A 24 -1.98 -19.99 -8.08
N VAL A 25 -3.30 -20.07 -7.96
CA VAL A 25 -4.12 -21.03 -8.69
C VAL A 25 -4.89 -20.28 -9.79
N ALA A 26 -4.84 -20.83 -11.00
CA ALA A 26 -5.60 -20.34 -12.16
C ALA A 26 -6.21 -21.53 -12.90
N ALA A 27 -7.54 -21.58 -12.93
CA ALA A 27 -8.33 -22.66 -13.53
C ALA A 27 -9.55 -22.11 -14.30
N GLU A 28 -9.42 -20.91 -14.83
CA GLU A 28 -10.51 -20.13 -15.45
C GLU A 28 -10.77 -20.55 -16.91
N HIS A 29 -9.79 -21.18 -17.54
CA HIS A 29 -9.83 -21.55 -18.95
C HIS A 29 -9.64 -23.05 -19.14
N ARG A 30 -10.17 -23.59 -20.24
CA ARG A 30 -9.85 -24.97 -20.68
C ARG A 30 -8.39 -25.12 -21.12
N SER A 31 -7.78 -24.05 -21.64
CA SER A 31 -6.38 -24.06 -22.09
C SER A 31 -5.41 -23.83 -20.94
N GLN A 32 -4.46 -24.76 -20.77
CA GLN A 32 -3.38 -24.62 -19.79
C GLN A 32 -2.51 -23.38 -20.07
N TRP A 33 -2.29 -23.04 -21.34
CA TRP A 33 -1.53 -21.86 -21.71
C TRP A 33 -2.21 -20.58 -21.23
N LEU A 34 -3.52 -20.45 -21.43
CA LEU A 34 -4.28 -19.29 -20.94
C LEU A 34 -4.26 -19.22 -19.40
N ASN A 35 -4.41 -20.36 -18.72
CA ASN A 35 -4.30 -20.41 -17.25
C ASN A 35 -2.90 -20.00 -16.76
N ARG A 36 -1.83 -20.43 -17.45
CA ARG A 36 -0.47 -20.00 -17.12
C ARG A 36 -0.31 -18.48 -17.27
N GLN A 37 -0.89 -17.90 -18.33
CA GLN A 37 -0.84 -16.45 -18.53
C GLN A 37 -1.66 -15.69 -17.48
N ALA A 38 -2.82 -16.22 -17.08
CA ALA A 38 -3.61 -15.65 -15.98
C ALA A 38 -2.82 -15.69 -14.65
N ALA A 39 -2.19 -16.82 -14.32
CA ALA A 39 -1.36 -16.96 -13.12
C ALA A 39 -0.18 -15.97 -13.12
N LEU A 40 0.51 -15.81 -14.25
CA LEU A 40 1.62 -14.85 -14.38
C LEU A 40 1.16 -13.40 -14.22
N ARG A 41 0.00 -13.02 -14.79
CA ARG A 41 -0.57 -11.68 -14.60
C ARG A 41 -0.89 -11.41 -13.13
N ARG A 42 -1.53 -12.35 -12.44
CA ARG A 42 -1.84 -12.26 -11.01
C ARG A 42 -0.58 -12.16 -10.17
N LEU A 43 0.44 -12.98 -10.47
CA LEU A 43 1.74 -12.94 -9.78
C LEU A 43 2.39 -11.56 -9.90
N LYS A 44 2.42 -11.01 -11.12
CA LYS A 44 3.02 -9.71 -11.39
C LYS A 44 2.28 -8.59 -10.65
N ALA A 45 0.95 -8.60 -10.67
CA ALA A 45 0.14 -7.60 -9.97
C ALA A 45 0.38 -7.65 -8.45
N LEU A 46 0.31 -8.85 -7.86
CA LEU A 46 0.54 -9.06 -6.44
C LEU A 46 1.94 -8.60 -6.01
N LEU A 47 2.97 -8.97 -6.77
CA LEU A 47 4.34 -8.55 -6.49
C LEU A 47 4.53 -7.03 -6.65
N ALA A 48 3.92 -6.41 -7.65
CA ALA A 48 3.99 -4.96 -7.86
C ALA A 48 3.39 -4.19 -6.67
N GLU A 49 2.23 -4.61 -6.18
CA GLU A 49 1.60 -4.04 -4.98
C GLU A 49 2.45 -4.27 -3.73
N ALA A 50 3.03 -5.47 -3.58
CA ALA A 50 3.85 -5.81 -2.43
C ALA A 50 5.15 -4.98 -2.35
N ILE A 51 5.79 -4.66 -3.48
CA ILE A 51 7.01 -3.86 -3.51
C ILE A 51 6.76 -2.35 -3.58
N ALA A 52 5.53 -1.92 -3.85
CA ALA A 52 5.18 -0.52 -4.02
C ALA A 52 5.69 0.34 -2.84
N PRO A 53 6.23 1.55 -3.10
CA PRO A 53 6.66 2.44 -2.04
C PRO A 53 5.53 2.73 -1.05
N PRO A 54 5.84 2.99 0.23
CA PRO A 54 4.83 3.46 1.17
C PRO A 54 4.22 4.78 0.68
N PRO A 55 2.98 5.09 1.10
CA PRO A 55 2.38 6.37 0.78
C PRO A 55 3.28 7.52 1.27
N PRO A 56 3.29 8.66 0.55
CA PRO A 56 4.09 9.80 0.96
C PRO A 56 3.69 10.26 2.37
N PRO A 57 4.66 10.69 3.20
CA PRO A 57 4.36 11.14 4.56
C PRO A 57 3.42 12.34 4.51
N ARG A 58 2.38 12.31 5.35
CA ARG A 58 1.45 13.43 5.47
C ARG A 58 2.20 14.65 5.99
N ARG A 59 2.13 15.76 5.25
CA ARG A 59 2.61 17.06 5.71
C ARG A 59 1.51 17.73 6.53
N PRO A 60 1.76 18.09 7.81
CA PRO A 60 0.76 18.76 8.61
C PRO A 60 0.41 20.12 7.99
N THR A 61 -0.88 20.45 7.94
CA THR A 61 -1.33 21.74 7.47
C THR A 61 -1.16 22.79 8.56
N ARG A 62 -0.83 24.02 8.16
CA ARG A 62 -0.82 25.16 9.09
C ARG A 62 -2.25 25.44 9.59
N PRO A 63 -2.44 25.94 10.83
CA PRO A 63 -3.74 26.42 11.27
C PRO A 63 -4.32 27.42 10.27
N THR A 64 -5.63 27.33 10.03
CA THR A 64 -6.29 28.25 9.09
C THR A 64 -6.29 29.67 9.64
N GLY A 65 -6.28 30.68 8.76
CA GLY A 65 -6.35 32.09 9.18
C GLY A 65 -7.55 32.38 10.08
N GLY A 66 -8.72 31.80 9.78
CA GLY A 66 -9.92 31.92 10.61
C GLY A 66 -9.80 31.25 12.00
N SER A 67 -9.01 30.18 12.13
CA SER A 67 -8.69 29.61 13.45
C SER A 67 -7.84 30.57 14.27
N VAL A 68 -6.84 31.18 13.64
CA VAL A 68 -5.96 32.17 14.28
C VAL A 68 -6.76 33.39 14.75
N GLN A 69 -7.66 33.93 13.89
CA GLN A 69 -8.49 35.09 14.24
C GLN A 69 -9.45 34.79 15.39
N ARG A 70 -10.15 33.65 15.37
CA ARG A 70 -11.03 33.24 16.48
C ARG A 70 -10.28 33.08 17.80
N ARG A 71 -9.07 32.51 17.77
CA ARG A 71 -8.19 32.41 18.95
C ARG A 71 -7.87 33.79 19.52
N LEU A 72 -7.48 34.75 18.68
CA LEU A 72 -7.16 36.11 19.11
C LEU A 72 -8.38 36.84 19.67
N ALA A 73 -9.54 36.74 19.03
CA ALA A 73 -10.80 37.31 19.52
C ALA A 73 -11.21 36.72 20.87
N ALA A 74 -11.11 35.39 21.03
CA ALA A 74 -11.40 34.73 22.30
C ALA A 74 -10.41 35.13 23.41
N LYS A 75 -9.13 35.36 23.09
CA LYS A 75 -8.14 35.87 24.03
C LYS A 75 -8.51 37.28 24.51
N ARG A 76 -8.88 38.17 23.59
CA ARG A 76 -9.31 39.55 23.90
C ARG A 76 -10.56 39.61 24.76
N ARG A 77 -11.50 38.67 24.61
CA ARG A 77 -12.73 38.62 25.42
C ARG A 77 -12.54 38.12 26.86
N ARG A 78 -11.43 37.43 27.14
CA ARG A 78 -11.12 36.88 28.47
C ARG A 78 -10.19 37.78 29.29
N ALA A 79 -9.49 38.69 28.62
CA ALA A 79 -8.68 39.73 29.24
C ALA A 79 -9.58 40.92 29.54
#